data_AF-A0A2K3J9C9-F1
#
_entry.id   AF-A0A2K3J9C9-F1
#
_cell.length_a   1.000
_cell.length_b   1.000
_cell.length_c   1.000
_cell.angle_alpha   90.00
_cell.angle_beta   90.00
_cell.angle_gamma   90.00
#
_symmetry.space_group_name_H-M   'P 1'
#
loop_
_entity.id
_entity.type
_entity.pdbx_description
1 polymer ?
#
loop_
_entity_poly.entity_id
_entity_poly.type
_entity_poly.pdbx_seq_one_letter_code
_entity_poly.pdbx_strand_id
1 'polypeptide(L)'
;MALNMGTNKNKVAKGKRFQVGKDLYLTEAAHTKLLKHLKERLEFSKDLHDQQVAKFKKIDQAVYGYLVLDEDDEKRREDNEKGYGVKPVDTILPLTLTQLDEAVTYLIEVLSTDSGLYGAIAPEAKKKVADGFAALMNEHADRFKHLRALNLFLFNTMKYNWGGLSPSWKIVKGNQITNAITDTPDIKETVVYQGNELHSLDPYNTYYDISVSPIDLASEGEFFAEAAVKTAFKARKMLANEEIFNAEDIIKNGAYSISWYTDKPTIDTSTSNTVSSNFLQLLGGDNPERTSDQALEFVRFYIWLNTKEYDLAQEDKLQVCRVTMLNNERIVRLEVMNNAHALLPIGVSMPWEDGFKEATKSYGQLLNPFQLFASAQMNVHQKSNRKSLYGVTFFNKNVLDLGDDFDPVASKIPVNAAPDVDIRKAIFQVYDAPKTENTIRDIGTITEIMQKILPTDILKQVAGLERATQYQSAATVQGANRRNLKIARIIDIQALSHVRQIQLFNILQYQESVEIISPEGELIPINPAEFRETKIEFAISEGLRGLDRLSMSMAIQDVLNSIIQSQQASQQIDVVGIINYWTSFIGDKTDFSQFRFKSEMDKLPPQERDLAFQVYQQFIQAQQNQGTTQQ
;
A
#
# COMPACT_ATOMS: atom_id res chain seq x y z
N MET A 1 -5.25 -84.77 -0.25
CA MET A 1 -4.06 -84.07 -0.77
C MET A 1 -4.33 -83.71 -2.22
N ALA A 2 -4.97 -82.58 -2.48
CA ALA A 2 -5.16 -82.03 -3.82
C ALA A 2 -4.88 -80.53 -3.70
N LEU A 3 -3.80 -80.11 -4.34
CA LEU A 3 -3.18 -78.80 -4.25
C LEU A 3 -3.54 -77.97 -5.47
N ASN A 4 -3.72 -76.67 -5.22
CA ASN A 4 -3.45 -75.55 -6.12
C ASN A 4 -4.30 -75.35 -7.38
N MET A 5 -5.29 -74.46 -7.25
CA MET A 5 -5.40 -73.30 -8.15
C MET A 5 -5.85 -72.08 -7.35
N GLY A 6 -4.88 -71.28 -6.88
CA GLY A 6 -5.11 -69.96 -6.29
C GLY A 6 -4.69 -68.88 -7.28
N THR A 7 -5.68 -68.18 -7.84
CA THR A 7 -5.55 -67.00 -8.70
C THR A 7 -4.81 -65.87 -8.01
N ASN A 8 -3.62 -65.51 -8.51
CA ASN A 8 -2.88 -64.34 -8.08
C ASN A 8 -3.19 -63.17 -9.04
N LYS A 9 -4.24 -62.40 -8.76
CA LYS A 9 -4.56 -61.17 -9.49
C LYS A 9 -3.71 -60.02 -8.96
N ASN A 10 -2.87 -59.47 -9.85
CA ASN A 10 -2.48 -58.06 -9.97
C ASN A 10 -2.21 -57.26 -8.68
N LYS A 11 -0.96 -57.32 -8.18
CA LYS A 11 -0.34 -56.15 -7.54
C LYS A 11 0.26 -55.25 -8.62
N VAL A 12 -0.54 -54.34 -9.18
CA VAL A 12 -0.01 -53.19 -9.92
C VAL A 12 0.70 -52.30 -8.90
N ALA A 13 1.98 -52.00 -9.13
CA ALA A 13 2.76 -51.10 -8.29
C ALA A 13 2.04 -49.74 -8.17
N LYS A 14 1.55 -49.41 -6.97
CA LYS A 14 0.99 -48.08 -6.70
C LYS A 14 2.15 -47.08 -6.73
N GLY A 15 2.28 -46.33 -7.82
CA GLY A 15 3.21 -45.20 -7.91
C GLY A 15 2.96 -44.19 -6.79
N LYS A 16 4.00 -43.47 -6.38
CA LYS A 16 3.94 -42.47 -5.30
C LYS A 16 2.92 -41.38 -5.69
N ARG A 17 1.98 -41.09 -4.79
CA ARG A 17 0.96 -40.05 -4.97
C ARG A 17 1.23 -38.92 -3.99
N PHE A 18 1.13 -37.70 -4.48
CA PHE A 18 1.36 -36.49 -3.68
C PHE A 18 0.03 -35.80 -3.42
N GLN A 19 -0.32 -35.61 -2.15
CA GLN A 19 -1.48 -34.80 -1.78
C GLN A 19 -1.13 -33.32 -1.96
N VAL A 20 -1.95 -32.61 -2.73
CA VAL A 20 -1.74 -31.18 -3.06
C VAL A 20 -2.96 -30.31 -2.74
N GLY A 21 -4.06 -30.93 -2.30
CA GLY A 21 -5.27 -30.28 -1.79
C GLY A 21 -6.01 -31.24 -0.85
N LYS A 22 -7.10 -30.77 -0.21
CA LYS A 22 -7.89 -31.61 0.71
C LYS A 22 -8.34 -32.93 0.04
N ASP A 23 -8.79 -32.84 -1.20
CA ASP A 23 -9.26 -33.99 -2.00
C ASP A 23 -8.50 -34.17 -3.32
N LEU A 24 -7.34 -33.54 -3.47
CA LEU A 24 -6.58 -33.50 -4.72
C LEU A 24 -5.22 -34.19 -4.60
N TYR A 25 -4.99 -35.19 -5.46
CA TYR A 25 -3.77 -35.98 -5.50
C TYR A 25 -3.16 -35.97 -6.90
N LEU A 26 -1.86 -35.69 -6.97
CA LEU A 26 -1.08 -35.80 -8.20
C LEU A 26 -0.33 -37.12 -8.26
N THR A 27 -0.24 -37.69 -9.45
CA THR A 27 0.73 -38.77 -9.74
C THR A 27 2.14 -38.20 -9.82
N GLU A 28 3.17 -39.02 -9.57
CA GLU A 28 4.57 -38.59 -9.64
C GLU A 28 4.96 -38.03 -11.02
N ALA A 29 4.44 -38.62 -12.10
CA ALA A 29 4.66 -38.13 -13.46
C ALA A 29 4.01 -36.76 -13.70
N ALA A 30 2.75 -36.58 -13.31
CA ALA A 30 2.04 -35.31 -13.45
C ALA A 30 2.67 -34.21 -12.58
N HIS A 31 3.09 -34.55 -11.35
CA HIS A 31 3.80 -33.65 -10.46
C HIS A 31 5.12 -33.16 -11.07
N THR A 32 5.94 -34.06 -11.60
CA THR A 32 7.22 -33.72 -12.21
C THR A 32 7.03 -32.87 -13.47
N LYS A 33 6.03 -33.19 -14.30
CA LYS A 33 5.68 -32.42 -15.50
C LYS A 33 5.24 -31.00 -15.14
N LEU A 34 4.33 -30.85 -14.18
CA LEU A 34 3.84 -29.54 -13.73
C LEU A 34 4.95 -28.71 -13.08
N LEU A 35 5.78 -29.33 -12.24
CA LEU A 35 6.92 -28.68 -11.63
C LEU A 35 7.92 -28.17 -12.67
N LYS A 36 8.21 -28.98 -13.71
CA LYS A 36 9.06 -28.54 -14.82
C LYS A 36 8.46 -27.33 -15.55
N HIS A 37 7.16 -27.37 -15.86
CA HIS A 37 6.47 -26.28 -16.53
C HIS A 37 6.51 -24.97 -15.73
N LEU A 38 6.25 -25.03 -14.42
CA LEU A 38 6.32 -23.85 -13.55
C LEU A 38 7.73 -23.24 -13.50
N LYS A 39 8.78 -24.09 -13.50
CA LYS A 39 10.17 -23.61 -13.55
C LYS A 39 10.50 -22.93 -14.86
N GLU A 40 10.10 -23.52 -15.99
CA GLU A 40 10.28 -22.92 -17.31
C GLU A 40 9.64 -21.52 -17.39
N ARG A 41 8.47 -21.33 -16.75
CA ARG A 41 7.82 -20.01 -16.67
C ARG A 41 8.56 -19.02 -15.78
N LEU A 42 9.12 -19.45 -14.65
CA LEU A 42 9.99 -18.56 -13.85
C LEU A 42 11.25 -18.17 -14.62
N GLU A 43 11.92 -19.14 -15.24
CA GLU A 43 13.11 -18.93 -16.07
C GLU A 43 12.82 -17.96 -17.21
N PHE A 44 11.66 -18.07 -17.86
CA PHE A 44 11.22 -17.14 -18.91
C PHE A 44 11.15 -15.68 -18.43
N SER A 45 10.72 -15.44 -17.19
CA SER A 45 10.62 -14.09 -16.61
C SER A 45 11.92 -13.60 -15.95
N LYS A 46 12.90 -14.49 -15.74
CA LYS A 46 14.05 -14.24 -14.87
C LYS A 46 14.96 -13.12 -15.35
N ASP A 47 15.29 -13.11 -16.64
CA ASP A 47 16.23 -12.12 -17.19
C ASP A 47 15.72 -10.68 -17.05
N LEU A 48 14.42 -10.47 -17.26
CA LEU A 48 13.80 -9.15 -17.07
C LEU A 48 13.71 -8.80 -15.59
N HIS A 49 13.32 -9.76 -14.76
CA HIS A 49 13.24 -9.60 -13.31
C HIS A 49 14.58 -9.19 -12.70
N ASP A 50 15.68 -9.86 -13.06
CA ASP A 50 17.02 -9.55 -12.56
C ASP A 50 17.46 -8.12 -12.95
N GLN A 51 17.12 -7.67 -14.16
CA GLN A 51 17.37 -6.30 -14.60
C GLN A 51 16.54 -5.28 -13.81
N GLN A 52 15.27 -5.58 -13.54
CA GLN A 52 14.38 -4.73 -12.75
C GLN A 52 14.84 -4.66 -11.29
N VAL A 53 15.20 -5.78 -10.69
CA VAL A 53 15.76 -5.84 -9.33
C VAL A 53 17.04 -5.01 -9.22
N ALA A 54 17.95 -5.11 -10.18
CA ALA A 54 19.16 -4.29 -10.20
C ALA A 54 18.84 -2.78 -10.29
N LYS A 55 17.81 -2.41 -11.07
CA LYS A 55 17.28 -1.04 -11.15
C LYS A 55 16.68 -0.60 -9.80
N PHE A 56 15.87 -1.44 -9.16
CA PHE A 56 15.22 -1.15 -7.87
C PHE A 56 16.23 -0.98 -6.74
N LYS A 57 17.28 -1.82 -6.66
CA LYS A 57 18.35 -1.69 -5.67
C LYS A 57 19.03 -0.32 -5.72
N LYS A 58 19.32 0.17 -6.93
CA LYS A 58 19.90 1.51 -7.14
C LYS A 58 18.95 2.62 -6.73
N ILE A 59 17.65 2.47 -7.01
CA ILE A 59 16.63 3.44 -6.58
C ILE A 59 16.55 3.47 -5.06
N ASP A 60 16.55 2.33 -4.39
CA ASP A 60 16.42 2.24 -2.93
C ASP A 60 17.60 2.88 -2.21
N GLN A 61 18.81 2.52 -2.61
CA GLN A 61 20.03 3.12 -2.09
C GLN A 61 20.01 4.64 -2.27
N ALA A 62 19.58 5.11 -3.44
CA ALA A 62 19.51 6.54 -3.71
C ALA A 62 18.42 7.26 -2.89
N VAL A 63 17.19 6.74 -2.88
CA VAL A 63 16.04 7.37 -2.20
C VAL A 63 16.29 7.49 -0.69
N TYR A 64 16.88 6.47 -0.07
CA TYR A 64 17.18 6.47 1.36
C TYR A 64 18.54 7.09 1.71
N GLY A 65 19.29 7.60 0.73
CA GLY A 65 20.54 8.31 0.97
C GLY A 65 21.70 7.43 1.42
N TYR A 66 21.76 6.18 0.93
CA TYR A 66 22.89 5.30 1.14
C TYR A 66 24.17 5.92 0.57
N LEU A 67 25.13 6.15 1.45
CA LEU A 67 26.44 6.71 1.13
C LEU A 67 27.52 5.83 1.75
N VAL A 68 28.52 5.48 0.94
CA VAL A 68 29.77 4.91 1.43
C VAL A 68 30.68 6.08 1.78
N LEU A 69 31.02 6.20 3.06
CA LEU A 69 31.91 7.25 3.57
C LEU A 69 33.36 6.95 3.17
N ASP A 70 34.16 8.00 3.02
CA ASP A 70 35.62 7.85 2.91
C ASP A 70 36.24 7.52 4.29
N GLU A 71 37.49 7.06 4.31
CA GLU A 71 38.18 6.65 5.56
C GLU A 71 38.21 7.77 6.61
N ASP A 72 38.32 9.01 6.14
CA ASP A 72 38.36 10.21 6.96
C ASP A 72 37.00 10.53 7.60
N ASP A 73 35.91 10.43 6.84
CA ASP A 73 34.54 10.63 7.32
C ASP A 73 34.08 9.44 8.18
N GLU A 74 34.54 8.24 7.90
CA GLU A 74 34.31 7.07 8.74
C GLU A 74 34.91 7.28 10.15
N LYS A 75 36.17 7.73 10.22
CA LYS A 75 36.80 8.09 11.49
C LYS A 75 36.04 9.21 12.22
N ARG A 76 35.51 10.20 11.49
CA ARG A 76 34.68 11.27 12.07
C ARG A 76 33.36 10.74 12.60
N ARG A 77 32.72 9.79 11.91
CA ARG A 77 31.51 9.12 12.38
C ARG A 77 31.79 8.36 13.68
N GLU A 78 32.86 7.58 13.73
CA GLU A 78 33.26 6.88 14.96
C GLU A 78 33.53 7.85 16.11
N ASP A 79 34.20 8.97 15.84
CA ASP A 79 34.48 9.99 16.85
C ASP A 79 33.18 10.64 17.39
N ASN A 80 32.19 10.84 16.52
CA ASN A 80 30.87 11.34 16.90
C ASN A 80 30.13 10.33 17.80
N GLU A 81 30.16 9.04 17.44
CA GLU A 81 29.55 7.96 18.21
C GLU A 81 30.20 7.79 19.58
N LYS A 82 31.54 7.94 19.65
CA LYS A 82 32.31 7.95 20.90
C LYS A 82 32.11 9.23 21.73
N GLY A 83 31.44 10.26 21.18
CA GLY A 83 31.10 11.50 21.89
C GLY A 83 32.21 12.55 21.91
N TYR A 84 33.21 12.48 21.03
CA TYR A 84 34.31 13.45 20.95
C TYR A 84 33.94 14.80 20.30
N GLY A 85 32.64 15.09 20.17
CA GLY A 85 32.09 16.30 19.56
C GLY A 85 31.46 16.04 18.19
N VAL A 86 30.71 17.02 17.67
CA VAL A 86 29.98 16.89 16.40
C VAL A 86 30.89 17.27 15.23
N LYS A 87 31.38 16.27 14.49
CA LYS A 87 32.14 16.41 13.24
C LYS A 87 31.22 16.05 12.07
N PRO A 88 30.80 17.02 11.24
CA PRO A 88 29.94 16.72 10.10
C PRO A 88 30.68 15.82 9.09
N VAL A 89 29.97 14.77 8.66
CA VAL A 89 30.39 13.85 7.58
C VAL A 89 29.60 14.18 6.32
N ASP A 90 30.08 13.72 5.16
CA ASP A 90 29.28 13.81 3.95
C ASP A 90 27.92 13.11 4.15
N THR A 91 26.86 13.79 3.73
CA THR A 91 25.49 13.30 3.88
C THR A 91 24.74 13.41 2.56
N ILE A 92 23.78 12.50 2.36
CA ILE A 92 22.80 12.62 1.28
C ILE A 92 21.50 13.14 1.91
N LEU A 93 21.00 14.27 1.40
CA LEU A 93 19.72 14.82 1.83
C LEU A 93 18.60 13.94 1.27
N PRO A 94 17.69 13.36 2.07
CA PRO A 94 16.64 12.46 1.57
C PRO A 94 15.44 13.20 0.95
N LEU A 95 15.71 14.18 0.07
CA LEU A 95 14.68 15.03 -0.56
C LEU A 95 13.68 14.22 -1.40
N THR A 96 14.16 13.18 -2.09
CA THR A 96 13.30 12.32 -2.91
C THR A 96 12.32 11.53 -2.04
N LEU A 97 12.77 11.04 -0.88
CA LEU A 97 11.91 10.30 0.05
C LEU A 97 10.77 11.18 0.55
N THR A 98 11.09 12.41 1.01
CA THR A 98 10.07 13.36 1.46
C THR A 98 9.06 13.67 0.37
N GLN A 99 9.53 13.93 -0.86
CA GLN A 99 8.65 14.22 -1.99
C GLN A 99 7.74 13.03 -2.35
N LEU A 100 8.26 11.81 -2.31
CA LEU A 100 7.47 10.61 -2.59
C LEU A 100 6.43 10.36 -1.50
N ASP A 101 6.80 10.52 -0.23
CA ASP A 101 5.91 10.31 0.91
C ASP A 101 4.75 11.32 0.93
N GLU A 102 5.02 12.59 0.65
CA GLU A 102 3.98 13.62 0.49
C GLU A 102 3.04 13.30 -0.68
N ALA A 103 3.56 12.85 -1.82
CA ALA A 103 2.74 12.45 -2.96
C ALA A 103 1.86 11.23 -2.66
N VAL A 104 2.39 10.24 -1.94
CA VAL A 104 1.62 9.06 -1.50
C VAL A 104 0.55 9.45 -0.49
N THR A 105 0.86 10.35 0.45
CA THR A 105 -0.11 10.90 1.41
C THR A 105 -1.29 11.53 0.68
N TYR A 106 -1.03 12.38 -0.32
CA TYR A 106 -2.07 12.95 -1.16
C TYR A 106 -2.89 11.88 -1.91
N LEU A 107 -2.23 10.86 -2.49
CA LEU A 107 -2.92 9.78 -3.20
C LEU A 107 -3.81 8.95 -2.26
N ILE A 108 -3.37 8.70 -1.02
CA ILE A 108 -4.17 8.00 -0.01
C ILE A 108 -5.40 8.84 0.35
N GLU A 109 -5.26 10.13 0.57
CA GLU A 109 -6.38 11.02 0.91
C GLU A 109 -7.42 11.09 -0.21
N VAL A 110 -6.97 11.11 -1.47
CA VAL A 110 -7.87 11.10 -2.63
C VAL A 110 -8.52 9.73 -2.84
N LEU A 111 -7.81 8.62 -2.60
CA LEU A 111 -8.32 7.27 -2.90
C LEU A 111 -9.05 6.61 -1.71
N SER A 112 -8.77 7.04 -0.48
CA SER A 112 -9.30 6.49 0.77
C SER A 112 -9.93 7.63 1.58
N THR A 113 -11.24 7.80 1.47
CA THR A 113 -11.96 8.83 2.24
C THR A 113 -12.24 8.39 3.68
N ASP A 114 -12.36 9.34 4.60
CA ASP A 114 -12.70 9.08 6.01
C ASP A 114 -14.06 8.40 6.20
N SER A 115 -14.97 8.50 5.23
CA SER A 115 -16.27 7.80 5.24
C SER A 115 -16.18 6.29 4.96
N GLY A 116 -14.99 5.77 4.65
CA GLY A 116 -14.74 4.40 4.24
C GLY A 116 -13.97 4.32 2.91
N LEU A 117 -13.23 3.23 2.72
CA LEU A 117 -12.42 2.99 1.52
C LEU A 117 -13.30 2.70 0.29
N TYR A 118 -14.42 2.03 0.49
CA TYR A 118 -15.34 1.63 -0.57
C TYR A 118 -16.68 2.34 -0.40
N GLY A 119 -17.17 2.90 -1.50
CA GLY A 119 -18.54 3.43 -1.61
C GLY A 119 -19.28 2.71 -2.73
N ALA A 120 -20.59 2.53 -2.59
CA ALA A 120 -21.43 1.95 -3.62
C ALA A 120 -22.43 2.98 -4.14
N ILE A 121 -22.71 2.92 -5.45
CA ILE A 121 -23.73 3.75 -6.08
C ILE A 121 -24.72 2.79 -6.74
N ALA A 122 -25.99 2.98 -6.44
CA ALA A 122 -27.07 2.25 -7.08
C ALA A 122 -28.28 3.16 -7.30
N PRO A 123 -29.17 2.82 -8.26
CA PRO A 123 -30.47 3.46 -8.39
C PRO A 123 -31.23 3.42 -7.06
N GLU A 124 -32.10 4.41 -6.82
CA GLU A 124 -32.78 4.63 -5.53
C GLU A 124 -33.47 3.36 -4.98
N ALA A 125 -34.06 2.55 -5.85
CA ALA A 125 -34.69 1.27 -5.48
C ALA A 125 -33.74 0.22 -4.88
N LYS A 126 -32.43 0.30 -5.16
CA LYS A 126 -31.40 -0.67 -4.74
C LYS A 126 -30.33 -0.06 -3.83
N LYS A 127 -30.53 1.19 -3.39
CA LYS A 127 -29.55 1.93 -2.60
C LYS A 127 -29.22 1.24 -1.27
N LYS A 128 -30.21 0.73 -0.53
CA LYS A 128 -29.98 0.01 0.74
C LYS A 128 -29.08 -1.22 0.59
N VAL A 129 -29.27 -1.96 -0.49
CA VAL A 129 -28.49 -3.17 -0.83
C VAL A 129 -27.05 -2.79 -1.18
N ALA A 130 -26.88 -1.70 -1.93
CA ALA A 130 -25.58 -1.13 -2.24
C ALA A 130 -24.82 -0.66 -1.01
N ASP A 131 -25.49 0.07 -0.12
CA ASP A 131 -24.90 0.60 1.11
C ASP A 131 -24.48 -0.55 2.05
N GLY A 132 -25.29 -1.61 2.17
CA GLY A 132 -24.90 -2.82 2.90
C GLY A 132 -23.66 -3.50 2.32
N PHE A 133 -23.52 -3.53 0.99
CA PHE A 133 -22.35 -4.10 0.33
C PHE A 133 -21.07 -3.28 0.58
N ALA A 134 -21.17 -1.94 0.50
CA ALA A 134 -20.07 -1.05 0.84
C ALA A 134 -19.66 -1.22 2.31
N ALA A 135 -20.63 -1.37 3.23
CA ALA A 135 -20.36 -1.64 4.63
C ALA A 135 -19.60 -2.96 4.84
N LEU A 136 -19.99 -4.05 4.17
CA LEU A 136 -19.26 -5.33 4.21
C LEU A 136 -17.82 -5.20 3.70
N MET A 137 -17.63 -4.53 2.56
CA MET A 137 -16.29 -4.31 2.01
C MET A 137 -15.41 -3.44 2.92
N ASN A 138 -15.99 -2.44 3.59
CA ASN A 138 -15.28 -1.62 4.57
C ASN A 138 -14.96 -2.42 5.85
N GLU A 139 -15.85 -3.31 6.29
CA GLU A 139 -15.55 -4.24 7.39
C GLU A 139 -14.37 -5.16 7.03
N HIS A 140 -14.34 -5.66 5.79
CA HIS A 140 -13.19 -6.42 5.27
C HIS A 140 -11.92 -5.55 5.27
N ALA A 141 -12.05 -4.29 4.89
CA ALA A 141 -10.94 -3.33 4.85
C ALA A 141 -10.31 -3.12 6.23
N ASP A 142 -11.14 -2.96 7.26
CA ASP A 142 -10.66 -2.74 8.63
C ASP A 142 -10.03 -4.02 9.19
N ARG A 143 -10.67 -5.17 9.01
CA ARG A 143 -10.19 -6.46 9.55
C ARG A 143 -8.91 -6.94 8.87
N PHE A 144 -8.79 -6.79 7.55
CA PHE A 144 -7.59 -7.18 6.79
C PHE A 144 -6.60 -6.04 6.56
N LYS A 145 -6.84 -4.85 7.12
CA LYS A 145 -5.95 -3.68 7.06
C LYS A 145 -5.61 -3.26 5.63
N HIS A 146 -6.64 -3.13 4.78
CA HIS A 146 -6.47 -2.75 3.36
C HIS A 146 -5.69 -1.45 3.18
N LEU A 147 -5.87 -0.47 4.07
CA LEU A 147 -5.14 0.81 4.01
C LEU A 147 -3.62 0.60 4.05
N ARG A 148 -3.12 -0.36 4.83
CA ARG A 148 -1.69 -0.70 4.88
C ARG A 148 -1.21 -1.26 3.55
N ALA A 149 -1.98 -2.18 2.95
CA ALA A 149 -1.64 -2.77 1.67
C ALA A 149 -1.65 -1.72 0.56
N LEU A 150 -2.64 -0.82 0.57
CA LEU A 150 -2.76 0.29 -0.38
C LEU A 150 -1.59 1.27 -0.24
N ASN A 151 -1.20 1.64 0.98
CA ASN A 151 -0.04 2.52 1.21
C ASN A 151 1.25 1.92 0.62
N LEU A 152 1.54 0.65 0.91
CA LEU A 152 2.70 -0.04 0.35
C LEU A 152 2.66 -0.11 -1.19
N PHE A 153 1.49 -0.40 -1.74
CA PHE A 153 1.28 -0.41 -3.19
C PHE A 153 1.54 0.97 -3.81
N LEU A 154 0.95 2.04 -3.27
CA LEU A 154 1.12 3.40 -3.79
C LEU A 154 2.58 3.85 -3.69
N PHE A 155 3.25 3.53 -2.58
CA PHE A 155 4.66 3.85 -2.39
C PHE A 155 5.54 3.13 -3.42
N ASN A 156 5.33 1.82 -3.62
CA ASN A 156 6.05 1.06 -4.65
C ASN A 156 5.77 1.59 -6.06
N THR A 157 4.51 1.92 -6.34
CA THR A 157 4.04 2.46 -7.62
C THR A 157 4.75 3.77 -7.96
N MET A 158 4.84 4.70 -7.02
CA MET A 158 5.54 5.99 -7.21
C MET A 158 7.06 5.81 -7.29
N LYS A 159 7.62 4.93 -6.46
CA LYS A 159 9.08 4.71 -6.36
C LYS A 159 9.66 3.98 -7.57
N TYR A 160 8.99 2.94 -8.07
CA TYR A 160 9.49 2.05 -9.11
C TYR A 160 8.79 2.18 -10.46
N ASN A 161 7.72 2.98 -10.54
CA ASN A 161 6.77 2.98 -11.67
C ASN A 161 6.07 1.62 -11.87
N TRP A 162 6.04 0.80 -10.82
CA TRP A 162 5.38 -0.49 -10.81
C TRP A 162 4.94 -0.80 -9.39
N GLY A 163 3.68 -1.14 -9.23
CA GLY A 163 3.14 -1.69 -7.99
C GLY A 163 2.05 -2.70 -8.32
N GLY A 164 1.95 -3.74 -7.52
CA GLY A 164 0.94 -4.78 -7.66
C GLY A 164 0.13 -4.99 -6.39
N LEU A 165 -1.16 -5.22 -6.54
CA LEU A 165 -2.09 -5.61 -5.48
C LEU A 165 -2.74 -6.93 -5.86
N SER A 166 -2.67 -7.92 -4.97
CA SER A 166 -3.35 -9.20 -5.14
C SER A 166 -4.50 -9.34 -4.15
N PRO A 167 -5.77 -9.32 -4.61
CA PRO A 167 -6.90 -9.67 -3.78
C PRO A 167 -7.01 -11.19 -3.63
N SER A 168 -7.20 -11.67 -2.40
CA SER A 168 -7.42 -13.10 -2.15
C SER A 168 -8.46 -13.31 -1.07
N TRP A 169 -9.28 -14.36 -1.22
CA TRP A 169 -10.20 -14.78 -0.16
C TRP A 169 -9.45 -15.53 0.93
N LYS A 170 -9.63 -15.12 2.19
CA LYS A 170 -8.97 -15.72 3.34
C LYS A 170 -9.96 -16.11 4.42
N ILE A 171 -9.78 -17.32 4.90
CA ILE A 171 -10.56 -17.90 5.99
C ILE A 171 -9.62 -18.00 7.20
N VAL A 172 -9.95 -17.30 8.27
CA VAL A 172 -9.21 -17.35 9.53
C VAL A 172 -9.94 -18.28 10.49
N LYS A 173 -9.36 -19.46 10.70
CA LYS A 173 -9.81 -20.40 11.73
C LYS A 173 -9.25 -19.99 13.09
N GLY A 174 -10.03 -20.20 14.14
CA GLY A 174 -9.59 -19.99 15.51
C GLY A 174 -10.63 -20.47 16.51
N ASN A 175 -10.30 -20.29 17.77
CA ASN A 175 -11.13 -20.76 18.86
C ASN A 175 -12.22 -19.73 19.14
N GLN A 176 -13.49 -20.08 18.90
CA GLN A 176 -14.61 -19.28 19.36
C GLN A 176 -15.18 -19.86 20.65
N ILE A 177 -15.50 -18.96 21.57
CA ILE A 177 -16.23 -19.30 22.79
C ILE A 177 -17.71 -19.29 22.41
N THR A 178 -18.31 -20.48 22.36
CA THR A 178 -19.76 -20.60 22.24
C THR A 178 -20.35 -20.80 23.63
N ASN A 179 -21.38 -20.03 23.96
CA ASN A 179 -22.15 -20.26 25.18
C ASN A 179 -22.95 -21.55 24.99
N ALA A 180 -22.48 -22.64 25.58
CA ALA A 180 -23.27 -23.84 25.73
C ALA A 180 -24.42 -23.58 26.72
N ILE A 181 -25.50 -24.37 26.61
CA ILE A 181 -26.66 -24.33 27.51
C ILE A 181 -26.27 -24.69 28.97
N THR A 182 -25.10 -25.28 29.17
CA THR A 182 -24.48 -25.56 30.46
C THR A 182 -23.36 -24.58 30.77
N ASP A 183 -23.25 -24.19 32.05
CA ASP A 183 -22.45 -23.11 32.67
C ASP A 183 -20.91 -23.23 32.55
N THR A 184 -20.41 -23.90 31.50
CA THR A 184 -18.99 -24.01 31.14
C THR A 184 -18.78 -23.60 29.69
N PRO A 185 -17.88 -22.64 29.39
CA PRO A 185 -17.62 -22.20 28.02
C PRO A 185 -17.02 -23.34 27.19
N ASP A 186 -17.72 -23.72 26.11
CA ASP A 186 -17.25 -24.71 25.15
C ASP A 186 -16.42 -23.99 24.09
N ILE A 187 -15.13 -24.37 23.99
CA ILE A 187 -14.19 -23.80 23.04
C ILE A 187 -14.18 -24.71 21.81
N LYS A 188 -14.80 -24.25 20.72
CA LYS A 188 -14.77 -24.95 19.44
C LYS A 188 -13.89 -24.21 18.44
N GLU A 189 -13.10 -24.96 17.69
CA GLU A 189 -12.34 -24.43 16.56
C GLU A 189 -13.30 -24.24 15.38
N THR A 190 -13.69 -22.99 15.14
CA THR A 190 -14.60 -22.59 14.05
C THR A 190 -13.95 -21.53 13.17
N VAL A 191 -14.58 -21.19 12.04
CA VAL A 191 -14.18 -20.05 11.24
C VAL A 191 -14.48 -18.78 12.05
N VAL A 192 -13.43 -18.11 12.53
CA VAL A 192 -13.57 -16.87 13.30
C VAL A 192 -14.03 -15.74 12.39
N TYR A 193 -13.45 -15.69 11.20
CA TYR A 193 -13.73 -14.65 10.22
C TYR A 193 -13.29 -15.07 8.83
N GLN A 194 -14.00 -14.60 7.81
CA GLN A 194 -13.65 -14.78 6.40
C GLN A 194 -13.90 -13.49 5.62
N GLY A 195 -13.12 -13.26 4.58
CA GLY A 195 -13.34 -12.13 3.69
C GLY A 195 -12.20 -11.91 2.71
N ASN A 196 -12.23 -10.76 2.06
CA ASN A 196 -11.19 -10.36 1.11
C ASN A 196 -9.98 -9.78 1.84
N GLU A 197 -8.81 -10.36 1.62
CA GLU A 197 -7.51 -9.79 2.00
C GLU A 197 -6.87 -9.12 0.78
N LEU A 198 -6.38 -7.90 0.96
CA LEU A 198 -5.48 -7.25 0.01
C LEU A 198 -4.03 -7.46 0.41
N HIS A 199 -3.25 -8.00 -0.51
CA HIS A 199 -1.81 -8.17 -0.35
C HIS A 199 -1.06 -7.29 -1.34
N SER A 200 -0.18 -6.41 -0.84
CA SER A 200 0.73 -5.66 -1.70
C SER A 200 1.87 -6.58 -2.13
N LEU A 201 2.04 -6.71 -3.45
CA LEU A 201 3.11 -7.48 -4.02
C LEU A 201 4.45 -6.76 -3.83
N ASP A 202 5.49 -7.54 -3.53
CA ASP A 202 6.85 -7.03 -3.41
C ASP A 202 7.51 -7.02 -4.79
N PRO A 203 7.90 -5.85 -5.34
CA PRO A 203 8.49 -5.76 -6.68
C PRO A 203 9.77 -6.60 -6.84
N TYR A 204 10.52 -6.79 -5.75
CA TYR A 204 11.74 -7.61 -5.74
C TYR A 204 11.49 -9.09 -5.95
N ASN A 205 10.30 -9.57 -5.58
CA ASN A 205 10.01 -10.99 -5.46
C ASN A 205 8.79 -11.41 -6.29
N THR A 206 8.34 -10.54 -7.19
CA THR A 206 7.23 -10.81 -8.09
C THR A 206 7.74 -11.11 -9.49
N TYR A 207 7.35 -12.26 -10.01
CA TYR A 207 7.60 -12.71 -11.38
C TYR A 207 6.28 -12.66 -12.15
N TYR A 208 6.32 -12.29 -13.41
CA TYR A 208 5.11 -12.21 -14.23
C TYR A 208 5.43 -12.51 -15.68
N ASP A 209 4.39 -12.77 -16.45
CA ASP A 209 4.47 -13.00 -17.88
C ASP A 209 4.96 -11.75 -18.63
N ILE A 210 6.15 -11.84 -19.21
CA ILE A 210 6.80 -10.74 -19.95
C ILE A 210 6.25 -10.55 -21.37
N SER A 211 5.36 -11.43 -21.84
CA SER A 211 4.73 -11.29 -23.15
C SER A 211 3.65 -10.21 -23.19
N VAL A 212 3.15 -9.81 -22.03
CA VAL A 212 2.05 -8.86 -21.85
C VAL A 212 2.56 -7.63 -21.09
N SER A 213 1.94 -6.47 -21.34
CA SER A 213 2.20 -5.27 -20.53
C SER A 213 1.82 -5.55 -19.06
N PRO A 214 2.58 -5.06 -18.06
CA PRO A 214 2.24 -5.28 -16.66
C PRO A 214 0.82 -4.83 -16.30
N ILE A 215 0.30 -3.79 -16.98
CA ILE A 215 -1.05 -3.25 -16.76
C ILE A 215 -2.15 -4.24 -17.18
N ASP A 216 -1.94 -4.94 -18.30
CA ASP A 216 -2.91 -5.88 -18.89
C ASP A 216 -2.73 -7.31 -18.38
N LEU A 217 -1.80 -7.51 -17.43
CA LEU A 217 -1.46 -8.81 -16.86
C LEU A 217 -2.66 -9.52 -16.24
N ALA A 218 -3.62 -8.78 -15.67
CA ALA A 218 -4.82 -9.36 -15.06
C ALA A 218 -5.72 -10.08 -16.08
N SER A 219 -5.81 -9.55 -17.31
CA SER A 219 -6.71 -10.00 -18.35
C SER A 219 -6.04 -10.88 -19.41
N GLU A 220 -4.85 -10.50 -19.86
CA GLU A 220 -4.15 -11.16 -20.98
C GLU A 220 -2.98 -12.04 -20.53
N GLY A 221 -2.50 -11.87 -19.29
CA GLY A 221 -1.34 -12.60 -18.78
C GLY A 221 -1.60 -14.11 -18.62
N GLU A 222 -0.59 -14.92 -18.93
CA GLU A 222 -0.65 -16.36 -18.66
C GLU A 222 -0.44 -16.66 -17.17
N PHE A 223 0.49 -15.96 -16.52
CA PHE A 223 0.82 -16.21 -15.12
C PHE A 223 1.41 -15.00 -14.39
N PHE A 224 1.32 -15.05 -13.05
CA PHE A 224 2.19 -14.31 -12.16
C PHE A 224 2.58 -15.17 -10.95
N ALA A 225 3.72 -14.89 -10.36
CA ALA A 225 4.23 -15.60 -9.21
C ALA A 225 4.88 -14.68 -8.18
N GLU A 226 4.79 -15.06 -6.90
CA GLU A 226 5.42 -14.37 -5.78
C GLU A 226 6.31 -15.34 -5.01
N ALA A 227 7.59 -15.00 -4.87
CA ALA A 227 8.53 -15.71 -4.02
C ALA A 227 8.53 -15.13 -2.60
N ALA A 228 8.42 -15.98 -1.59
CA ALA A 228 8.44 -15.56 -0.19
C ALA A 228 9.17 -16.57 0.68
N VAL A 229 10.10 -16.09 1.50
CA VAL A 229 10.76 -16.91 2.52
C VAL A 229 9.92 -16.92 3.79
N LYS A 230 9.70 -18.11 4.35
CA LYS A 230 8.96 -18.31 5.60
C LYS A 230 9.75 -19.21 6.54
N THR A 231 9.55 -19.02 7.83
CA THR A 231 10.14 -19.87 8.86
C THR A 231 9.47 -21.25 8.89
N ALA A 232 10.21 -22.25 9.36
CA ALA A 232 9.66 -23.58 9.64
C ALA A 232 8.42 -23.53 10.55
N PHE A 233 8.38 -22.63 11.54
CA PHE A 233 7.19 -22.42 12.40
C PHE A 233 5.96 -22.01 11.58
N LYS A 234 6.11 -21.02 10.69
CA LYS A 234 5.01 -20.55 9.85
C LYS A 234 4.55 -21.64 8.88
N ALA A 235 5.48 -22.43 8.34
CA ALA A 235 5.15 -23.59 7.52
C ALA A 235 4.36 -24.66 8.31
N ARG A 236 4.76 -24.98 9.55
CA ARG A 236 4.00 -25.90 10.43
C ARG A 236 2.61 -25.38 10.73
N LYS A 237 2.46 -24.08 10.98
CA LYS A 237 1.14 -23.45 11.18
C LYS A 237 0.27 -23.55 9.91
N MET A 238 0.84 -23.31 8.74
CA MET A 238 0.13 -23.47 7.46
C MET A 238 -0.29 -24.92 7.21
N LEU A 239 0.53 -25.89 7.64
CA LEU A 239 0.18 -27.31 7.56
C LEU A 239 -0.97 -27.66 8.51
N ALA A 240 -0.92 -27.18 9.75
CA ALA A 240 -2.01 -27.36 10.72
C ALA A 240 -3.33 -26.72 10.26
N ASN A 241 -3.26 -25.58 9.58
CA ASN A 241 -4.43 -24.90 9.01
C ASN A 241 -4.99 -25.56 7.74
N GLU A 242 -4.33 -26.61 7.22
CA GLU A 242 -4.62 -27.25 5.92
C GLU A 242 -4.43 -26.31 4.71
N GLU A 243 -3.54 -25.32 4.84
CA GLU A 243 -3.20 -24.40 3.74
C GLU A 243 -2.16 -25.00 2.78
N ILE A 244 -1.35 -25.95 3.27
CA ILE A 244 -0.33 -26.68 2.51
C ILE A 244 -0.39 -28.17 2.87
N PHE A 245 -0.02 -29.01 1.91
CA PHE A 245 -0.04 -30.46 1.99
C PHE A 245 1.35 -31.03 1.65
N ASN A 246 1.66 -32.23 2.16
CA ASN A 246 2.84 -33.01 1.73
C ASN A 246 4.20 -32.29 1.92
N ALA A 247 4.30 -31.42 2.93
CA ALA A 247 5.49 -30.62 3.25
C ALA A 247 6.28 -31.11 4.47
N GLU A 248 5.82 -32.17 5.16
CA GLU A 248 6.34 -32.61 6.46
C GLU A 248 7.82 -33.02 6.42
N ASP A 249 8.22 -33.75 5.38
CA ASP A 249 9.61 -34.19 5.20
C ASP A 249 10.54 -33.00 4.95
N ILE A 250 10.06 -32.04 4.15
CA ILE A 250 10.83 -30.86 3.76
C ILE A 250 11.04 -29.94 4.97
N ILE A 251 10.01 -29.75 5.78
CA ILE A 251 10.08 -28.94 7.00
C ILE A 251 11.03 -29.56 8.05
N LYS A 252 11.20 -30.89 8.06
CA LYS A 252 12.09 -31.59 9.02
C LYS A 252 13.57 -31.51 8.63
N ASN A 253 13.87 -31.53 7.33
CA ASN A 253 15.26 -31.59 6.84
C ASN A 253 16.01 -30.24 6.90
N GLY A 254 15.29 -29.12 7.05
CA GLY A 254 15.85 -27.83 7.45
C GLY A 254 16.66 -27.06 6.40
N ALA A 255 17.59 -27.71 5.69
CA ALA A 255 18.55 -27.05 4.81
C ALA A 255 18.16 -27.06 3.33
N TYR A 256 17.78 -25.91 2.78
CA TYR A 256 17.48 -25.77 1.34
C TYR A 256 18.05 -24.49 0.74
N SER A 257 18.50 -24.58 -0.52
CA SER A 257 18.95 -23.42 -1.29
C SER A 257 17.77 -22.58 -1.75
N ILE A 258 17.76 -21.30 -1.37
CA ILE A 258 16.82 -20.30 -1.88
C ILE A 258 17.23 -19.92 -3.30
N SER A 259 16.30 -20.04 -4.25
CA SER A 259 16.62 -19.92 -5.68
C SER A 259 16.01 -18.70 -6.35
N TRP A 260 14.86 -18.23 -5.87
CA TRP A 260 13.99 -17.25 -6.52
C TRP A 260 13.73 -16.01 -5.66
N TYR A 261 13.91 -16.10 -4.36
CA TYR A 261 13.75 -14.97 -3.46
C TYR A 261 15.01 -14.09 -3.45
N THR A 262 14.80 -12.78 -3.58
CA THR A 262 15.84 -11.76 -3.53
C THR A 262 15.69 -10.91 -2.28
N ASP A 263 16.77 -10.81 -1.51
CA ASP A 263 16.85 -9.90 -0.36
C ASP A 263 16.90 -8.42 -0.81
N LYS A 264 16.24 -7.58 0.00
CA LYS A 264 16.24 -6.12 -0.17
C LYS A 264 17.61 -5.55 0.18
N PRO A 265 18.03 -4.44 -0.46
CA PRO A 265 19.33 -3.85 -0.17
C PRO A 265 19.41 -3.32 1.26
N THR A 266 20.59 -3.41 1.85
CA THR A 266 20.93 -2.74 3.11
C THR A 266 20.93 -1.23 2.89
N ILE A 267 20.15 -0.52 3.70
CA ILE A 267 20.00 0.95 3.62
C ILE A 267 20.83 1.65 4.70
N ASP A 268 21.00 1.02 5.86
CA ASP A 268 21.73 1.57 7.00
C ASP A 268 23.12 0.93 7.11
N THR A 269 24.17 1.76 7.14
CA THR A 269 25.56 1.33 7.32
C THR A 269 26.07 1.50 8.75
N SER A 270 25.30 2.15 9.63
CA SER A 270 25.69 2.42 11.02
C SER A 270 25.57 1.20 11.92
N THR A 271 24.73 0.24 11.54
CA THR A 271 24.73 -1.07 12.17
C THR A 271 25.91 -1.85 11.62
N SER A 272 26.88 -2.17 12.49
CA SER A 272 28.08 -2.93 12.18
C SER A 272 27.83 -4.04 11.16
N ASN A 273 28.84 -4.33 10.32
CA ASN A 273 28.90 -5.41 9.32
C ASN A 273 28.51 -6.82 9.82
N THR A 274 28.13 -6.98 11.09
CA THR A 274 27.66 -8.21 11.72
C THR A 274 26.13 -8.28 11.82
N VAL A 275 25.39 -7.15 11.82
CA VAL A 275 23.93 -7.10 12.03
C VAL A 275 23.20 -6.52 10.80
N SER A 276 23.90 -6.35 9.67
CA SER A 276 23.31 -5.83 8.45
C SER A 276 22.36 -6.87 7.82
N SER A 277 21.06 -6.71 8.09
CA SER A 277 19.95 -6.91 7.12
C SER A 277 19.78 -8.26 6.41
N ASN A 278 20.46 -9.32 6.80
CA ASN A 278 20.09 -10.65 6.35
C ASN A 278 18.93 -11.13 7.21
N PHE A 279 17.68 -10.86 6.78
CA PHE A 279 16.50 -11.52 7.37
C PHE A 279 16.76 -13.03 7.47
N LEU A 280 17.43 -13.61 6.48
CA LEU A 280 17.92 -14.97 6.50
C LEU A 280 18.81 -15.28 7.72
N GLN A 281 19.82 -14.45 8.02
CA GLN A 281 20.73 -14.58 9.17
C GLN A 281 20.01 -14.39 10.50
N LEU A 282 19.05 -13.46 10.58
CA LEU A 282 18.16 -13.31 11.73
C LEU A 282 17.32 -14.58 11.99
N LEU A 283 16.91 -15.29 10.93
CA LEU A 283 16.22 -16.57 11.05
C LEU A 283 17.15 -17.71 11.50
N GLY A 284 18.46 -17.58 11.30
CA GLY A 284 19.48 -18.55 11.71
C GLY A 284 20.07 -18.38 13.10
N GLY A 285 19.93 -17.20 13.70
CA GLY A 285 20.73 -16.78 14.86
C GLY A 285 22.22 -16.61 14.52
N ASP A 286 23.05 -16.34 15.53
CA ASP A 286 24.49 -16.06 15.40
C ASP A 286 25.34 -17.21 14.81
N ASN A 287 24.72 -18.35 14.45
CA ASN A 287 25.40 -19.48 13.82
C ASN A 287 25.11 -19.50 12.30
N PRO A 288 26.11 -19.26 11.43
CA PRO A 288 25.94 -19.28 9.98
C PRO A 288 25.48 -20.65 9.43
N GLU A 289 25.76 -21.74 10.14
CA GLU A 289 25.26 -23.09 9.79
C GLU A 289 23.74 -23.25 10.05
N ARG A 290 23.16 -22.48 10.97
CA ARG A 290 21.71 -22.54 11.27
C ARG A 290 20.86 -21.61 10.39
N THR A 291 21.50 -20.67 9.72
CA THR A 291 20.90 -19.71 8.78
C THR A 291 20.24 -20.38 7.59
N SER A 292 20.81 -21.47 7.09
CA SER A 292 20.23 -22.30 6.05
C SER A 292 19.20 -23.32 6.57
N ASP A 293 19.20 -23.62 7.87
CA ASP A 293 18.45 -24.75 8.45
C ASP A 293 16.97 -24.46 8.77
N GLN A 294 16.49 -23.21 8.60
CA GLN A 294 15.12 -22.83 9.00
C GLN A 294 14.33 -22.00 7.99
N ALA A 295 14.97 -21.55 6.92
CA ALA A 295 14.34 -20.72 5.89
C ALA A 295 13.79 -21.60 4.77
N LEU A 296 12.49 -21.50 4.52
CA LEU A 296 11.79 -22.23 3.46
C LEU A 296 11.27 -21.24 2.42
N GLU A 297 11.62 -21.44 1.17
CA GLU A 297 11.16 -20.65 0.03
C GLU A 297 9.82 -21.18 -0.48
N PHE A 298 8.83 -20.30 -0.51
CA PHE A 298 7.53 -20.56 -1.10
C PHE A 298 7.37 -19.71 -2.35
N VAL A 299 7.15 -20.33 -3.51
CA VAL A 299 6.76 -19.64 -4.73
C VAL A 299 5.29 -19.90 -5.00
N ARG A 300 4.48 -18.85 -4.92
CA ARG A 300 3.04 -18.89 -5.16
C ARG A 300 2.77 -18.45 -6.59
N PHE A 301 2.14 -19.30 -7.38
CA PHE A 301 1.74 -19.03 -8.74
C PHE A 301 0.23 -18.88 -8.85
N TYR A 302 -0.18 -17.96 -9.71
CA TYR A 302 -1.48 -17.97 -10.36
C TYR A 302 -1.23 -18.09 -11.85
N ILE A 303 -1.72 -19.16 -12.46
CA ILE A 303 -1.42 -19.50 -13.86
C ILE A 303 -2.63 -20.11 -14.53
N TRP A 304 -2.85 -19.77 -15.79
CA TRP A 304 -3.78 -20.47 -16.66
C TRP A 304 -3.22 -21.83 -17.05
N LEU A 305 -3.89 -22.90 -16.62
CA LEU A 305 -3.48 -24.27 -16.93
C LEU A 305 -4.62 -25.05 -17.57
N ASN A 306 -4.26 -25.90 -18.54
CA ASN A 306 -5.16 -26.94 -19.01
C ASN A 306 -5.11 -28.11 -18.02
N THR A 307 -6.14 -28.23 -17.18
CA THR A 307 -6.20 -29.22 -16.10
C THR A 307 -6.20 -30.67 -16.60
N LYS A 308 -6.61 -30.92 -17.85
CA LYS A 308 -6.61 -32.26 -18.44
C LYS A 308 -5.21 -32.80 -18.69
N GLU A 309 -4.26 -31.93 -19.04
CA GLU A 309 -2.87 -32.33 -19.34
C GLU A 309 -2.07 -32.84 -18.13
N TYR A 310 -2.62 -32.62 -16.94
CA TYR A 310 -2.02 -32.97 -15.65
C TYR A 310 -2.88 -33.94 -14.84
N ASP A 311 -3.87 -34.59 -15.48
CA ASP A 311 -4.82 -35.53 -14.86
C ASP A 311 -5.64 -34.91 -13.70
N LEU A 312 -5.87 -33.60 -13.71
CA LEU A 312 -6.58 -32.88 -12.65
C LEU A 312 -8.08 -32.76 -12.89
N ALA A 313 -8.51 -32.65 -14.15
CA ALA A 313 -9.90 -32.59 -14.54
C ALA A 313 -10.16 -33.40 -15.82
N GLN A 314 -11.42 -33.78 -16.04
CA GLN A 314 -11.83 -34.51 -17.25
C GLN A 314 -12.09 -33.58 -18.45
N GLU A 315 -12.36 -32.29 -18.21
CA GLU A 315 -12.64 -31.32 -19.26
C GLU A 315 -11.39 -30.63 -19.79
N ASP A 316 -11.35 -30.42 -21.11
CA ASP A 316 -10.28 -29.76 -21.85
C ASP A 316 -10.50 -28.25 -21.89
N LYS A 317 -10.37 -27.59 -20.73
CA LYS A 317 -10.59 -26.15 -20.57
C LYS A 317 -9.44 -25.52 -19.79
N LEU A 318 -9.06 -24.31 -20.20
CA LEU A 318 -8.13 -23.47 -19.44
C LEU A 318 -8.84 -22.94 -18.19
N GLN A 319 -8.20 -23.14 -17.05
CA GLN A 319 -8.69 -22.68 -15.75
C GLN A 319 -7.55 -22.02 -14.99
N VAL A 320 -7.87 -20.97 -14.21
CA VAL A 320 -6.89 -20.34 -13.33
C VAL A 320 -6.61 -21.28 -12.17
N CYS A 321 -5.33 -21.63 -11.99
CA CYS A 321 -4.87 -22.48 -10.91
C CYS A 321 -3.98 -21.67 -9.96
N ARG A 322 -4.24 -21.77 -8.67
CA ARG A 322 -3.34 -21.33 -7.61
C ARG A 322 -2.42 -22.49 -7.23
N VAL A 323 -1.13 -22.36 -7.51
CA VAL A 323 -0.12 -23.38 -7.18
C VAL A 323 0.86 -22.80 -6.16
N THR A 324 1.30 -23.59 -5.19
CA THR A 324 2.42 -23.20 -4.32
C THR A 324 3.50 -24.26 -4.38
N MET A 325 4.69 -23.84 -4.79
CA MET A 325 5.91 -24.62 -4.82
C MET A 325 6.75 -24.31 -3.57
N LEU A 326 7.33 -25.35 -2.98
CA LEU A 326 8.22 -25.28 -1.82
C LEU A 326 9.63 -25.69 -2.24
N ASN A 327 10.62 -24.83 -1.94
CA ASN A 327 12.06 -25.04 -2.16
C ASN A 327 12.43 -25.57 -3.54
N ASN A 328 11.71 -25.13 -4.58
CA ASN A 328 11.95 -25.55 -5.97
C ASN A 328 11.82 -27.08 -6.22
N GLU A 329 11.33 -27.86 -5.27
CA GLU A 329 11.32 -29.34 -5.33
C GLU A 329 9.90 -29.90 -5.35
N ARG A 330 8.97 -29.29 -4.61
CA ARG A 330 7.66 -29.91 -4.37
C ARG A 330 6.52 -28.91 -4.43
N ILE A 331 5.49 -29.28 -5.20
CA ILE A 331 4.18 -28.63 -5.13
C ILE A 331 3.48 -29.05 -3.82
N VAL A 332 3.19 -28.08 -2.98
CA VAL A 332 2.56 -28.26 -1.65
C VAL A 332 1.11 -27.78 -1.62
N ARG A 333 0.69 -27.02 -2.62
CA ARG A 333 -0.69 -26.58 -2.77
C ARG A 333 -1.04 -26.49 -4.24
N LEU A 334 -2.20 -27.01 -4.61
CA LEU A 334 -2.81 -26.84 -5.92
C LEU A 334 -4.31 -26.66 -5.73
N GLU A 335 -4.83 -25.56 -6.22
CA GLU A 335 -6.23 -25.21 -6.11
C GLU A 335 -6.72 -24.66 -7.45
N VAL A 336 -7.65 -25.37 -8.07
CA VAL A 336 -8.31 -24.93 -9.30
C VAL A 336 -9.33 -23.86 -8.91
N MET A 337 -9.11 -22.63 -9.34
CA MET A 337 -9.97 -21.50 -9.01
C MET A 337 -11.13 -21.45 -10.00
N ASN A 338 -12.36 -21.62 -9.51
CA ASN A 338 -13.58 -21.43 -10.28
C ASN A 338 -14.04 -19.97 -10.22
N ASN A 339 -13.11 -19.05 -10.48
CA ASN A 339 -13.34 -17.62 -10.35
C ASN A 339 -14.39 -17.14 -11.35
N ALA A 340 -15.47 -16.52 -10.86
CA ALA A 340 -16.51 -15.95 -11.72
C ALA A 340 -16.01 -14.81 -12.63
N HIS A 341 -14.92 -14.15 -12.24
CA HIS A 341 -14.35 -13.02 -12.97
C HIS A 341 -13.44 -13.40 -14.14
N ALA A 342 -12.96 -14.65 -14.23
CA ALA A 342 -12.05 -15.12 -15.28
C ALA A 342 -10.79 -14.25 -15.51
N LEU A 343 -10.31 -13.57 -14.47
CA LEU A 343 -9.07 -12.77 -14.46
C LEU A 343 -8.04 -13.41 -13.53
N LEU A 344 -6.76 -13.10 -13.72
CA LEU A 344 -5.75 -13.36 -12.71
C LEU A 344 -5.97 -12.42 -11.50
N PRO A 345 -5.83 -12.90 -10.25
CA PRO A 345 -6.07 -12.10 -9.04
C PRO A 345 -4.92 -11.12 -8.74
N ILE A 346 -4.71 -10.17 -9.66
CA ILE A 346 -3.70 -9.12 -9.58
C ILE A 346 -4.23 -7.84 -10.22
N GLY A 347 -3.96 -6.68 -9.61
CA GLY A 347 -4.08 -5.37 -10.23
C GLY A 347 -2.72 -4.69 -10.18
N VAL A 348 -2.23 -4.24 -11.33
CA VAL A 348 -0.93 -3.58 -11.47
C VAL A 348 -1.14 -2.15 -11.90
N SER A 349 -0.32 -1.23 -11.42
CA SER A 349 -0.31 0.14 -11.92
C SER A 349 1.09 0.62 -12.27
N MET A 350 1.14 1.37 -13.37
CA MET A 350 2.28 2.12 -13.87
C MET A 350 1.82 3.57 -14.13
N PRO A 351 1.99 4.48 -13.15
CA PRO A 351 1.41 5.83 -13.19
C PRO A 351 2.01 6.67 -14.33
N TRP A 352 3.22 6.33 -14.75
CA TRP A 352 3.81 6.84 -15.97
C TRP A 352 3.72 5.78 -17.06
N GLU A 353 2.85 6.03 -18.03
CA GLU A 353 2.71 5.22 -19.23
C GLU A 353 3.03 6.10 -20.44
N ASP A 354 4.20 5.87 -21.05
CA ASP A 354 4.72 6.62 -22.19
C ASP A 354 4.97 5.73 -23.42
N GLY A 355 4.43 4.50 -23.41
CA GLY A 355 4.61 3.50 -24.45
C GLY A 355 5.93 2.73 -24.40
N PHE A 356 6.85 3.10 -23.49
CA PHE A 356 8.12 2.38 -23.29
C PHE A 356 8.03 1.21 -22.29
N LYS A 357 6.82 0.94 -21.76
CA LYS A 357 6.52 -0.17 -20.84
C LYS A 357 7.54 -0.24 -19.68
N GLU A 358 8.29 -1.33 -19.54
CA GLU A 358 9.22 -1.57 -18.43
C GLU A 358 10.45 -0.66 -18.46
N ALA A 359 10.77 -0.07 -19.62
CA ALA A 359 11.87 0.86 -19.77
C ALA A 359 11.56 2.27 -19.23
N THR A 360 10.29 2.56 -18.92
CA THR A 360 9.87 3.85 -18.38
C THR A 360 10.57 4.15 -17.05
N LYS A 361 10.95 5.42 -16.86
CA LYS A 361 11.61 5.90 -15.64
C LYS A 361 10.57 6.17 -14.55
N SER A 362 10.92 5.82 -13.32
CA SER A 362 10.07 6.12 -12.15
C SER A 362 10.27 7.54 -11.62
N TYR A 363 9.34 8.02 -10.80
CA TYR A 363 9.52 9.31 -10.10
C TYR A 363 10.75 9.28 -9.20
N GLY A 364 11.02 8.15 -8.53
CA GLY A 364 12.27 7.97 -7.76
C GLY A 364 13.53 8.15 -8.61
N GLN A 365 13.53 7.67 -9.86
CA GLN A 365 14.67 7.87 -10.77
C GLN A 365 14.77 9.29 -11.33
N LEU A 366 13.63 9.94 -11.57
CA LEU A 366 13.60 11.31 -12.09
C LEU A 366 14.05 12.33 -11.03
N LEU A 367 13.71 12.10 -9.76
CA LEU A 367 14.04 13.00 -8.66
C LEU A 367 15.47 12.81 -8.13
N ASN A 368 16.05 11.61 -8.24
CA ASN A 368 17.37 11.28 -7.70
C ASN A 368 18.52 12.22 -8.15
N PRO A 369 18.66 12.61 -9.44
CA PRO A 369 19.73 13.53 -9.84
C PRO A 369 19.68 14.88 -9.12
N PHE A 370 18.47 15.39 -8.82
CA PHE A 370 18.29 16.64 -8.08
C PHE A 370 18.70 16.49 -6.62
N GLN A 371 18.36 15.36 -6.00
CA GLN A 371 18.81 15.02 -4.66
C GLN A 371 20.33 14.95 -4.56
N LEU A 372 20.98 14.24 -5.49
CA LEU A 372 22.45 14.11 -5.51
C LEU A 372 23.12 15.47 -5.70
N PHE A 373 22.58 16.31 -6.58
CA PHE A 373 23.10 17.66 -6.79
C PHE A 373 22.94 18.54 -5.54
N ALA A 374 21.76 18.53 -4.90
CA ALA A 374 21.54 19.27 -3.65
C ALA A 374 22.44 18.78 -2.51
N SER A 375 22.65 17.45 -2.42
CA SER A 375 23.54 16.84 -1.42
C SER A 375 25.01 17.23 -1.66
N ALA A 376 25.46 17.21 -2.92
CA ALA A 376 26.80 17.66 -3.27
C ALA A 376 27.03 19.14 -2.91
N GLN A 377 26.04 20.00 -3.19
CA GLN A 377 26.07 21.41 -2.80
C GLN A 377 26.17 21.57 -1.27
N MET A 378 25.37 20.83 -0.50
CA MET A 378 25.43 20.85 0.97
C MET A 378 26.79 20.40 1.50
N ASN A 379 27.34 19.30 0.96
CA ASN A 379 28.65 18.79 1.39
C ASN A 379 29.78 19.76 1.04
N VAL A 380 29.73 20.43 -0.11
CA VAL A 380 30.68 21.51 -0.47
C VAL A 380 30.58 22.68 0.51
N HIS A 381 29.36 23.09 0.88
CA HIS A 381 29.15 24.15 1.88
C HIS A 381 29.73 23.75 3.24
N GLN A 382 29.49 22.52 3.71
CA GLN A 382 30.05 22.01 4.97
C GLN A 382 31.59 21.97 4.93
N LYS A 383 32.19 21.44 3.86
CA LYS A 383 33.65 21.40 3.68
C LYS A 383 34.26 22.79 3.64
N SER A 384 33.58 23.74 3.00
CA SER A 384 33.99 25.14 2.95
C SER A 384 33.96 25.80 4.33
N ASN A 385 32.88 25.62 5.09
CA ASN A 385 32.76 26.16 6.45
C ASN A 385 33.82 25.55 7.37
N ARG A 386 34.10 24.26 7.23
CA ARG A 386 35.18 23.57 7.94
C ARG A 386 36.53 24.20 7.61
N LYS A 387 36.85 24.35 6.32
CA LYS A 387 38.10 25.00 5.89
C LYS A 387 38.19 26.45 6.37
N SER A 388 37.09 27.20 6.37
CA SER A 388 37.05 28.57 6.87
C SER A 388 37.28 28.66 8.37
N LEU A 389 36.81 27.68 9.16
CA LEU A 389 36.95 27.67 10.61
C LEU A 389 38.35 27.23 11.06
N TYR A 390 38.87 26.14 10.49
CA TYR A 390 40.15 25.56 10.89
C TYR A 390 41.34 26.20 10.16
N GLY A 391 41.12 26.72 8.94
CA GLY A 391 42.18 27.25 8.08
C GLY A 391 43.18 26.17 7.64
N VAL A 392 44.18 26.58 6.86
CA VAL A 392 45.37 25.78 6.58
C VAL A 392 46.55 26.47 7.26
N THR A 393 47.21 25.76 8.17
CA THR A 393 48.41 26.26 8.87
C THR A 393 49.65 25.79 8.14
N PHE A 394 50.37 26.71 7.52
CA PHE A 394 51.73 26.49 7.04
C PHE A 394 52.70 26.80 8.17
N PHE A 395 53.61 25.88 8.46
CA PHE A 395 54.68 26.08 9.43
C PHE A 395 56.03 25.78 8.79
N ASN A 396 57.06 26.51 9.22
CA ASN A 396 58.43 26.25 8.78
C ASN A 396 59.06 25.14 9.63
N LYS A 397 59.20 23.95 9.06
CA LYS A 397 59.78 22.76 9.71
C LYS A 397 61.18 22.98 10.29
N ASN A 398 61.94 23.94 9.77
CA ASN A 398 63.30 24.24 10.27
C ASN A 398 63.29 25.05 11.58
N VAL A 399 62.14 25.65 11.94
CA VAL A 399 61.98 26.49 13.13
C VAL A 399 61.13 25.80 14.19
N LEU A 400 60.17 24.97 13.77
CA LEU A 400 59.29 24.20 14.64
C LEU A 400 59.31 22.73 14.21
N ASP A 401 59.80 21.86 15.09
CA ASP A 401 59.67 20.41 14.94
C ASP A 401 58.37 19.97 15.62
N LEU A 402 57.32 19.83 14.82
CA LEU A 402 56.06 19.22 15.23
C LEU A 402 56.26 17.73 14.99
N GLY A 403 56.46 16.95 16.05
CA GLY A 403 56.60 15.49 15.96
C GLY A 403 55.38 14.83 15.28
N ASP A 404 55.42 13.50 15.15
CA ASP A 404 54.43 12.73 14.36
C ASP A 404 52.97 12.81 14.87
N ASP A 405 52.74 13.32 16.09
CA ASP A 405 51.43 13.48 16.72
C ASP A 405 50.79 14.87 16.47
N PHE A 406 50.91 15.41 15.26
CA PHE A 406 50.24 16.66 14.89
C PHE A 406 48.74 16.43 14.62
N ASP A 407 47.87 16.91 15.50
CA ASP A 407 46.42 16.95 15.25
C ASP A 407 46.04 18.25 14.51
N PRO A 408 45.64 18.18 13.22
CA PRO A 408 45.28 19.35 12.43
C PRO A 408 44.01 20.06 12.93
N VAL A 409 43.22 19.47 13.85
CA VAL A 409 41.90 19.96 14.25
C VAL A 409 41.97 20.97 15.42
N ALA A 410 42.98 20.88 16.29
CA ALA A 410 43.13 21.76 17.46
C ALA A 410 44.48 22.49 17.43
N SER A 411 44.63 23.42 16.48
CA SER A 411 45.87 24.19 16.25
C SER A 411 46.19 25.18 17.39
N LYS A 412 46.69 24.70 18.53
CA LYS A 412 47.35 25.51 19.56
C LYS A 412 48.67 24.87 19.97
N ILE A 413 49.77 25.37 19.42
CA ILE A 413 51.13 24.93 19.73
C ILE A 413 51.75 25.93 20.71
N PRO A 414 52.25 25.51 21.89
CA PRO A 414 53.01 26.38 22.77
C PRO A 414 54.38 26.69 22.13
N VAL A 415 54.68 27.98 21.93
CA VAL A 415 55.93 28.43 21.30
C VAL A 415 56.86 29.01 22.36
N ASN A 416 58.05 28.41 22.52
CA ASN A 416 59.17 29.01 23.24
C ASN A 416 60.03 29.78 22.24
N ALA A 417 59.67 31.04 21.97
CA ALA A 417 60.46 31.88 21.06
C ALA A 417 61.61 32.56 21.80
N ALA A 418 62.82 32.49 21.24
CA ALA A 418 63.92 33.37 21.63
C ALA A 418 63.58 34.83 21.24
N PRO A 419 64.10 35.85 21.96
CA PRO A 419 63.65 37.25 21.84
C PRO A 419 63.70 37.88 20.44
N ASP A 420 64.51 37.33 19.52
CA ASP A 420 64.77 37.89 18.18
C ASP A 420 64.07 37.15 17.03
N VAL A 421 63.24 36.13 17.29
CA VAL A 421 62.54 35.38 16.23
C VAL A 421 61.08 35.85 16.11
N ASP A 422 60.74 36.48 14.98
CA ASP A 422 59.36 36.87 14.67
C ASP A 422 58.50 35.62 14.38
N ILE A 423 57.67 35.25 15.37
CA ILE A 423 56.76 34.10 15.34
C ILE A 423 55.80 34.16 14.13
N ARG A 424 55.47 35.36 13.63
CA ARG A 424 54.57 35.55 12.47
C ARG A 424 55.20 35.04 11.16
N LYS A 425 56.52 34.93 11.10
CA LYS A 425 57.23 34.34 9.95
C LYS A 425 57.38 32.81 10.07
N ALA A 426 57.17 32.26 11.27
CA ALA A 426 57.30 30.83 11.55
C ALA A 426 55.99 30.07 11.29
N ILE A 427 54.84 30.72 11.47
CA ILE A 427 53.49 30.15 11.28
C ILE A 427 52.66 31.10 10.43
N PHE A 428 52.12 30.60 9.32
CA PHE A 428 51.23 31.34 8.41
C PHE A 428 49.92 30.57 8.23
N GLN A 429 48.81 31.16 8.64
CA GLN A 429 47.48 30.55 8.53
C GLN A 429 46.68 31.20 7.40
N VAL A 430 46.17 30.37 6.50
CA VAL A 430 45.30 30.79 5.39
C VAL A 430 43.89 30.27 5.65
N TYR A 431 42.96 31.21 5.82
CA TYR A 431 41.53 30.92 6.01
C TYR A 431 40.74 31.03 4.71
N ASP A 432 41.42 30.98 3.56
CA ASP A 432 40.78 31.15 2.26
C ASP A 432 39.90 29.92 1.93
N ALA A 433 38.59 30.15 2.06
CA ALA A 433 37.55 29.19 1.73
C ALA A 433 36.67 29.79 0.62
N PRO A 434 36.19 28.96 -0.33
CA PRO A 434 35.29 29.44 -1.37
C PRO A 434 34.01 30.02 -0.76
N LYS A 435 33.50 31.12 -1.33
CA LYS A 435 32.25 31.74 -0.86
C LYS A 435 31.06 30.85 -1.24
N THR A 436 30.47 30.18 -0.26
CA THR A 436 29.33 29.23 -0.45
C THR A 436 28.00 29.75 0.09
N GLU A 437 27.87 31.07 0.30
CA GLU A 437 26.63 31.71 0.78
C GLU A 437 25.44 31.49 -0.17
N ASN A 438 25.70 31.42 -1.48
CA ASN A 438 24.66 31.18 -2.48
C ASN A 438 24.23 29.69 -2.56
N THR A 439 25.04 28.77 -2.04
CA THR A 439 24.79 27.33 -2.14
C THR A 439 23.50 26.90 -1.46
N ILE A 440 23.15 27.52 -0.33
CA ILE A 440 21.87 27.27 0.36
C ILE A 440 20.67 27.76 -0.48
N ARG A 441 20.82 28.90 -1.18
CA ARG A 441 19.79 29.41 -2.10
C ARG A 441 19.60 28.48 -3.30
N ASP A 442 20.69 27.92 -3.81
CA ASP A 442 20.65 26.98 -4.93
C ASP A 442 19.91 25.69 -4.53
N ILE A 443 20.11 25.18 -3.31
CA ILE A 443 19.32 24.07 -2.75
C ILE A 443 17.82 24.39 -2.74
N GLY A 444 17.44 25.60 -2.34
CA GLY A 444 16.04 26.06 -2.42
C GLY A 444 15.48 26.00 -3.84
N THR A 445 16.26 26.48 -4.82
CA THR A 445 15.88 26.45 -6.25
C THR A 445 15.73 25.02 -6.78
N ILE A 446 16.58 24.09 -6.33
CA ILE A 446 16.48 22.67 -6.70
C ILE A 446 15.19 22.05 -6.15
N THR A 447 14.86 22.33 -4.89
CA THR A 447 13.59 21.88 -4.30
C THR A 447 12.38 22.41 -5.08
N GLU A 448 12.41 23.66 -5.54
CA GLU A 448 11.36 24.19 -6.43
C GLU A 448 11.27 23.46 -7.76
N ILE A 449 12.40 23.04 -8.35
CA ILE A 449 12.40 22.21 -9.57
C ILE A 449 11.80 20.83 -9.28
N MET A 450 12.14 20.21 -8.14
CA MET A 450 11.56 18.93 -7.73
C MET A 450 10.04 19.04 -7.56
N GLN A 451 9.55 20.14 -6.98
CA GLN A 451 8.11 20.44 -6.85
C GLN A 451 7.42 20.63 -8.22
N LYS A 452 8.12 21.11 -9.25
CA LYS A 452 7.55 21.15 -10.62
C LYS A 452 7.42 19.76 -11.24
N ILE A 453 8.28 18.81 -10.87
CA ILE A 453 8.25 17.42 -11.37
C ILE A 453 7.15 16.62 -10.69
N LEU A 454 7.00 16.76 -9.38
CA LEU A 454 5.97 16.09 -8.61
C LEU A 454 5.41 17.11 -7.62
N PRO A 455 4.33 17.84 -7.93
CA PRO A 455 3.84 18.90 -7.05
C PRO A 455 3.24 18.29 -5.79
N THR A 456 3.79 18.58 -4.61
CA THR A 456 3.26 18.07 -3.33
C THR A 456 2.84 19.18 -2.38
N ASP A 457 3.39 20.37 -2.55
CA ASP A 457 3.16 21.51 -1.65
C ASP A 457 1.90 22.31 -2.02
N ILE A 458 0.73 21.76 -1.66
CA ILE A 458 -0.58 22.40 -1.91
C ILE A 458 -0.86 23.49 -0.86
N LEU A 459 -0.42 23.29 0.39
CA LEU A 459 -0.78 24.15 1.52
C LEU A 459 0.06 25.43 1.62
N LYS A 460 1.37 25.42 1.31
CA LYS A 460 2.17 26.66 1.36
C LYS A 460 1.83 27.62 0.23
N GLN A 461 1.37 27.10 -0.92
CA GLN A 461 0.81 27.96 -1.96
C GLN A 461 -0.42 28.69 -1.45
N VAL A 462 -1.35 28.00 -0.75
CA VAL A 462 -2.56 28.64 -0.20
C VAL A 462 -2.23 29.65 0.91
N ALA A 463 -1.29 29.36 1.82
CA ALA A 463 -0.92 30.26 2.92
C ALA A 463 -0.21 31.54 2.46
N GLY A 464 0.51 31.52 1.33
CA GLY A 464 1.14 32.71 0.73
C GLY A 464 0.19 33.59 -0.10
N LEU A 465 -1.05 33.14 -0.34
CA LEU A 465 -1.98 33.72 -1.29
C LEU A 465 -3.11 34.57 -0.67
N GLU A 466 -3.08 34.84 0.64
CA GLU A 466 -4.03 35.76 1.29
C GLU A 466 -4.02 37.19 0.70
N ARG A 467 -3.00 37.55 -0.10
CA ARG A 467 -2.89 38.87 -0.75
C ARG A 467 -3.22 38.91 -2.25
N ALA A 468 -3.42 37.76 -2.91
CA ALA A 468 -3.77 37.71 -4.34
C ALA A 468 -5.24 37.28 -4.52
N THR A 469 -5.96 37.89 -5.48
CA THR A 469 -7.40 37.64 -5.70
C THR A 469 -7.69 36.13 -5.71
N GLN A 470 -8.56 35.68 -4.80
CA GLN A 470 -8.84 34.27 -4.49
C GLN A 470 -9.04 33.39 -5.74
N TYR A 471 -9.57 33.95 -6.83
CA TYR A 471 -9.78 33.26 -8.10
C TYR A 471 -8.49 32.90 -8.86
N GLN A 472 -7.48 33.77 -8.90
CA GLN A 472 -6.19 33.47 -9.56
C GLN A 472 -5.36 32.49 -8.72
N SER A 473 -5.47 32.62 -7.40
CA SER A 473 -4.90 31.72 -6.41
C SER A 473 -5.51 30.32 -6.52
N ALA A 474 -6.85 30.22 -6.57
CA ALA A 474 -7.57 28.97 -6.76
C ALA A 474 -7.29 28.33 -8.12
N ALA A 475 -7.18 29.11 -9.20
CA ALA A 475 -6.84 28.59 -10.52
C ALA A 475 -5.42 28.01 -10.60
N THR A 476 -4.45 28.60 -9.89
CA THR A 476 -3.07 28.11 -9.82
C THR A 476 -2.99 26.81 -8.99
N VAL A 477 -3.70 26.77 -7.86
CA VAL A 477 -3.81 25.58 -7.00
C VAL A 477 -4.54 24.45 -7.74
N GLN A 478 -5.64 24.75 -8.45
CA GLN A 478 -6.32 23.77 -9.32
C GLN A 478 -5.43 23.32 -10.48
N GLY A 479 -4.60 24.21 -11.05
CA GLY A 479 -3.66 23.90 -12.12
C GLY A 479 -2.56 22.91 -11.68
N ALA A 480 -1.97 23.12 -10.50
CA ALA A 480 -1.00 22.20 -9.90
C ALA A 480 -1.63 20.86 -9.53
N ASN A 481 -2.88 20.87 -9.06
CA ASN A 481 -3.64 19.68 -8.66
C ASN A 481 -3.90 18.70 -9.84
N ARG A 482 -4.01 19.20 -11.09
CA ARG A 482 -4.33 18.36 -12.26
C ARG A 482 -3.37 17.19 -12.48
N ARG A 483 -2.08 17.35 -12.16
CA ARG A 483 -1.09 16.29 -12.37
C ARG A 483 -1.26 15.16 -11.37
N ASN A 484 -1.43 15.46 -10.10
CA ASN A 484 -1.66 14.43 -9.08
C ASN A 484 -3.02 13.75 -9.27
N LEU A 485 -4.04 14.51 -9.70
CA LEU A 485 -5.33 13.94 -10.08
C LEU A 485 -5.24 13.00 -11.28
N LYS A 486 -4.41 13.33 -12.29
CA LYS A 486 -4.13 12.42 -13.40
C LYS A 486 -3.50 11.12 -12.89
N ILE A 487 -2.50 11.22 -12.00
CA ILE A 487 -1.84 10.04 -11.42
C ILE A 487 -2.86 9.19 -10.65
N ALA A 488 -3.67 9.79 -9.79
CA ALA A 488 -4.71 9.10 -9.03
C ALA A 488 -5.72 8.38 -9.95
N ARG A 489 -6.20 9.05 -11.01
CA ARG A 489 -7.11 8.47 -12.01
C ARG A 489 -6.49 7.28 -12.74
N ILE A 490 -5.23 7.39 -13.15
CA ILE A 490 -4.52 6.30 -13.83
C ILE A 490 -4.39 5.08 -12.90
N ILE A 491 -3.98 5.30 -11.64
CA ILE A 491 -3.86 4.23 -10.65
C ILE A 491 -5.21 3.55 -10.40
N ASP A 492 -6.29 4.33 -10.30
CA ASP A 492 -7.63 3.78 -10.06
C ASP A 492 -8.10 2.89 -11.21
N ILE A 493 -7.92 3.34 -12.46
CA ILE A 493 -8.34 2.60 -13.65
C ILE A 493 -7.48 1.34 -13.85
N GLN A 494 -6.16 1.46 -13.74
CA GLN A 494 -5.24 0.35 -14.02
C GLN A 494 -5.32 -0.76 -12.96
N ALA A 495 -5.30 -0.41 -11.68
CA ALA A 495 -5.22 -1.41 -10.60
C ALA A 495 -6.52 -1.53 -9.79
N LEU A 496 -7.00 -0.43 -9.21
CA LEU A 496 -8.04 -0.50 -8.18
C LEU A 496 -9.40 -0.92 -8.72
N SER A 497 -9.75 -0.54 -9.95
CA SER A 497 -10.97 -1.00 -10.62
C SER A 497 -11.01 -2.54 -10.72
N HIS A 498 -9.95 -3.15 -11.24
CA HIS A 498 -9.82 -4.61 -11.35
C HIS A 498 -9.86 -5.29 -9.99
N VAL A 499 -9.11 -4.77 -9.02
CA VAL A 499 -9.08 -5.32 -7.65
C VAL A 499 -10.47 -5.28 -7.01
N ARG A 500 -11.19 -4.16 -7.13
CA ARG A 500 -12.55 -4.00 -6.60
C ARG A 500 -13.54 -4.95 -7.25
N GLN A 501 -13.46 -5.14 -8.56
CA GLN A 501 -14.27 -6.11 -9.29
C GLN A 501 -14.02 -7.54 -8.80
N ILE A 502 -12.76 -7.93 -8.60
CA ILE A 502 -12.40 -9.27 -8.09
C ILE A 502 -12.91 -9.45 -6.65
N GLN A 503 -12.71 -8.46 -5.79
CA GLN A 503 -13.24 -8.49 -4.42
C GLN A 503 -14.78 -8.64 -4.40
N LEU A 504 -15.48 -7.99 -5.32
CA LEU A 504 -16.92 -8.12 -5.49
C LEU A 504 -17.33 -9.55 -5.84
N PHE A 505 -16.70 -10.14 -6.86
CA PHE A 505 -16.99 -11.52 -7.23
C PHE A 505 -16.65 -12.53 -6.14
N ASN A 506 -15.58 -12.31 -5.38
CA ASN A 506 -15.24 -13.15 -4.23
C ASN A 506 -16.34 -13.12 -3.16
N ILE A 507 -16.90 -11.94 -2.86
CA ILE A 507 -18.02 -11.82 -1.91
C ILE A 507 -19.24 -12.57 -2.46
N LEU A 508 -19.60 -12.38 -3.73
CA LEU A 508 -20.74 -13.07 -4.35
C LEU A 508 -20.59 -14.61 -4.36
N GLN A 509 -19.35 -15.10 -4.37
CA GLN A 509 -19.04 -16.52 -4.48
C GLN A 509 -18.87 -17.21 -3.12
N TYR A 510 -18.20 -16.59 -2.16
CA TYR A 510 -17.76 -17.23 -0.91
C TYR A 510 -18.44 -16.71 0.36
N GLN A 511 -19.06 -15.53 0.33
CA GLN A 511 -19.68 -14.96 1.53
C GLN A 511 -21.00 -15.70 1.86
N GLU A 512 -21.16 -16.08 3.12
CA GLU A 512 -22.43 -16.58 3.67
C GLU A 512 -23.32 -15.40 4.14
N SER A 513 -24.61 -15.62 4.37
CA SER A 513 -25.50 -14.54 4.85
C SER A 513 -25.01 -13.99 6.19
N VAL A 514 -24.77 -12.67 6.25
CA VAL A 514 -24.31 -11.97 7.45
C VAL A 514 -25.16 -10.72 7.64
N GLU A 515 -25.52 -10.43 8.89
CA GLU A 515 -26.12 -9.16 9.29
C GLU A 515 -25.01 -8.16 9.60
N ILE A 516 -25.04 -6.99 8.93
CA ILE A 516 -24.02 -5.96 9.11
C ILE A 516 -24.71 -4.67 9.52
N ILE A 517 -24.06 -3.95 10.44
CA ILE A 517 -24.49 -2.62 10.86
C ILE A 517 -24.00 -1.64 9.80
N SER A 518 -24.93 -0.96 9.14
CA SER A 518 -24.64 0.15 8.22
C SER A 518 -23.95 1.33 8.93
N PRO A 519 -23.28 2.23 8.20
CA PRO A 519 -22.74 3.47 8.77
C PRO A 519 -23.79 4.34 9.49
N GLU A 520 -25.07 4.18 9.14
CA GLU A 520 -26.24 4.84 9.77
C GLU A 520 -26.77 4.10 11.01
N GLY A 521 -26.22 2.94 11.38
CA GLY A 521 -26.61 2.18 12.56
C GLY A 521 -27.78 1.21 12.35
N GLU A 522 -28.31 1.08 11.13
CA GLU A 522 -29.33 0.08 10.80
C GLU A 522 -28.69 -1.30 10.55
N LEU A 523 -29.27 -2.35 11.12
CA LEU A 523 -28.92 -3.75 10.83
C LEU A 523 -29.50 -4.13 9.46
N ILE A 524 -28.63 -4.36 8.48
CA ILE A 524 -29.02 -4.79 7.14
C ILE A 524 -28.66 -6.27 6.99
N PRO A 525 -29.65 -7.19 6.91
CA PRO A 525 -29.38 -8.58 6.58
C PRO A 525 -28.97 -8.67 5.11
N ILE A 526 -27.72 -9.06 4.86
CA ILE A 526 -27.18 -9.22 3.51
C ILE A 526 -27.37 -10.70 3.13
N ASN A 527 -28.31 -10.98 2.22
CA ASN A 527 -28.45 -12.28 1.60
C ASN A 527 -27.85 -12.33 0.18
N PRO A 528 -26.67 -12.96 -0.03
CA PRO A 528 -25.97 -13.08 -1.32
C PRO A 528 -26.85 -13.50 -2.50
N ALA A 529 -27.94 -14.25 -2.27
CA ALA A 529 -28.88 -14.66 -3.31
C ALA A 529 -29.62 -13.47 -3.96
N GLU A 530 -30.07 -12.50 -3.17
CA GLU A 530 -30.76 -11.30 -3.67
C GLU A 530 -29.82 -10.40 -4.48
N PHE A 531 -28.52 -10.44 -4.19
CA PHE A 531 -27.49 -9.69 -4.91
C PHE A 531 -27.19 -10.26 -6.31
N ARG A 532 -27.26 -11.59 -6.47
CA ARG A 532 -27.05 -12.23 -7.78
C ARG A 532 -28.17 -11.88 -8.77
N GLU A 533 -29.39 -11.71 -8.28
CA GLU A 533 -30.56 -11.35 -9.10
C GLU A 533 -30.53 -9.87 -9.51
N THR A 534 -29.94 -9.00 -8.67
CA THR A 534 -30.03 -7.56 -8.90
C THR A 534 -29.05 -7.02 -9.94
N LYS A 535 -28.09 -7.81 -10.46
CA LYS A 535 -27.11 -7.43 -11.51
C LYS A 535 -26.67 -5.98 -11.39
N ILE A 536 -26.23 -5.58 -10.20
CA ILE A 536 -25.89 -4.19 -9.94
C ILE A 536 -24.54 -3.93 -10.60
N GLU A 537 -24.53 -3.13 -11.66
CA GLU A 537 -23.31 -2.45 -12.12
C GLU A 537 -22.94 -1.42 -11.06
N PHE A 538 -22.10 -1.84 -10.13
CA PHE A 538 -21.53 -0.91 -9.16
C PHE A 538 -20.44 -0.10 -9.86
N ALA A 539 -20.69 1.19 -10.05
CA ALA A 539 -19.60 2.15 -10.03
C ALA A 539 -19.11 2.19 -8.58
N ILE A 540 -18.23 1.25 -8.20
CA ILE A 540 -17.60 1.26 -6.88
C ILE A 540 -16.83 2.58 -6.83
N SER A 541 -17.25 3.44 -5.92
CA SER A 541 -16.96 4.86 -5.84
C SER A 541 -15.49 5.15 -6.14
N GLU A 542 -15.24 5.91 -7.21
CA GLU A 542 -13.98 6.65 -7.42
C GLU A 542 -13.73 7.52 -6.17
N GLY A 543 -12.62 7.32 -5.47
CA GLY A 543 -12.20 8.23 -4.38
C GLY A 543 -12.12 9.70 -4.84
N LEU A 544 -11.94 9.91 -6.15
CA LEU A 544 -11.96 11.21 -6.82
C LEU A 544 -13.27 12.00 -6.65
N ARG A 545 -14.38 11.35 -6.25
CA ARG A 545 -15.64 12.04 -5.92
C ARG A 545 -15.57 12.86 -4.63
N GLY A 546 -14.60 12.64 -3.73
CA GLY A 546 -14.37 13.53 -2.60
C GLY A 546 -14.15 14.98 -3.04
N LEU A 547 -13.47 15.17 -4.18
CA LEU A 547 -13.26 16.49 -4.78
C LEU A 547 -14.54 17.05 -5.42
N ASP A 548 -15.34 16.19 -6.07
CA ASP A 548 -16.64 16.60 -6.60
C ASP A 548 -17.61 16.98 -5.47
N ARG A 549 -17.56 16.30 -4.30
CA ARG A 549 -18.34 16.67 -3.11
C ARG A 549 -17.94 18.04 -2.56
N LEU A 550 -16.65 18.37 -2.55
CA LEU A 550 -16.17 19.71 -2.18
C LEU A 550 -16.58 20.78 -3.19
N SER A 551 -16.53 20.49 -4.49
CA SER A 551 -17.04 21.42 -5.51
C SER A 551 -18.55 21.61 -5.37
N MET A 552 -19.28 20.55 -5.07
CA MET A 552 -20.72 20.62 -4.83
C MET A 552 -21.05 21.36 -3.52
N SER A 553 -20.24 21.22 -2.47
CA SER A 553 -20.45 21.94 -1.21
C SER A 553 -20.24 23.45 -1.37
N MET A 554 -19.30 23.88 -2.21
CA MET A 554 -19.13 25.29 -2.61
C MET A 554 -20.33 25.79 -3.42
N ALA A 555 -20.82 25.00 -4.39
CA ALA A 555 -22.02 25.36 -5.16
C ALA A 555 -23.27 25.46 -4.27
N ILE A 556 -23.40 24.57 -3.27
CA ILE A 556 -24.48 24.62 -2.28
C ILE A 556 -24.34 25.86 -1.39
N GLN A 557 -23.11 26.27 -1.01
CA GLN A 557 -22.88 27.50 -0.25
C GLN A 557 -23.33 28.74 -1.03
N ASP A 558 -23.04 28.82 -2.33
CA ASP A 558 -23.49 29.92 -3.19
C ASP A 558 -25.01 29.94 -3.37
N VAL A 559 -25.63 28.77 -3.50
CA VAL A 559 -27.09 28.61 -3.54
C VAL A 559 -27.70 29.01 -2.20
N LEU A 560 -27.12 28.60 -1.07
CA LEU A 560 -27.61 28.94 0.27
C LEU A 560 -27.50 30.45 0.54
N ASN A 561 -26.40 31.08 0.15
CA ASN A 561 -26.25 32.54 0.19
C ASN A 561 -27.31 33.23 -0.69
N SER A 562 -27.61 32.68 -1.86
CA SER A 562 -28.65 33.20 -2.76
C SER A 562 -30.07 33.02 -2.19
N ILE A 563 -30.34 31.92 -1.49
CA ILE A 563 -31.62 31.64 -0.82
C ILE A 563 -31.80 32.57 0.39
N ILE A 564 -30.74 32.80 1.19
CA ILE A 564 -30.77 33.73 2.33
C ILE A 564 -31.04 35.17 1.85
N GLN A 565 -30.54 35.56 0.69
CA GLN A 565 -30.80 36.88 0.10
C GLN A 565 -32.22 37.02 -0.48
N SER A 566 -32.90 35.91 -0.80
CA SER A 566 -34.26 35.90 -1.32
C SER A 566 -35.30 35.63 -0.22
N GLN A 567 -35.98 36.68 0.25
CA GLN A 567 -37.01 36.58 1.29
C GLN A 567 -38.18 35.63 0.94
N GLN A 568 -38.46 35.40 -0.36
CA GLN A 568 -39.49 34.44 -0.79
C GLN A 568 -39.00 32.98 -0.75
N ALA A 569 -37.73 32.73 -1.04
CA ALA A 569 -37.16 31.38 -1.02
C ALA A 569 -37.07 30.83 0.41
N SER A 570 -36.79 31.69 1.40
CA SER A 570 -36.76 31.32 2.82
C SER A 570 -38.12 30.84 3.37
N GLN A 571 -39.24 31.11 2.69
CA GLN A 571 -40.57 30.67 3.11
C GLN A 571 -40.98 29.32 2.49
N GLN A 572 -40.38 28.93 1.37
CA GLN A 572 -40.75 27.72 0.62
C GLN A 572 -39.72 26.59 0.74
N ILE A 573 -38.48 26.92 1.13
CA ILE A 573 -37.37 25.97 1.16
C ILE A 573 -36.92 25.75 2.61
N ASP A 574 -36.83 24.48 3.03
CA ASP A 574 -36.30 24.09 4.35
C ASP A 574 -34.78 24.34 4.40
N VAL A 575 -34.40 25.53 4.87
CA VAL A 575 -33.00 25.96 5.02
C VAL A 575 -32.23 25.02 5.95
N VAL A 576 -32.87 24.46 6.98
CA VAL A 576 -32.22 23.51 7.92
C VAL A 576 -32.00 22.15 7.24
N GLY A 577 -32.94 21.71 6.41
CA GLY A 577 -32.78 20.52 5.56
C GLY A 577 -31.63 20.65 4.56
N ILE A 578 -31.45 21.82 3.94
CA ILE A 578 -30.31 22.09 3.04
C ILE A 578 -28.99 22.13 3.81
N ILE A 579 -28.96 22.69 5.02
CA ILE A 579 -27.75 22.70 5.86
C ILE A 579 -27.39 21.28 6.29
N ASN A 580 -28.36 20.45 6.68
CA ASN A 580 -28.13 19.03 7.00
C ASN A 580 -27.64 18.24 5.78
N TYR A 581 -28.20 18.52 4.60
CA TYR A 581 -27.72 17.94 3.36
C TYR A 581 -26.26 18.38 3.14
N TRP A 582 -25.97 19.68 3.21
CA TRP A 582 -24.63 20.25 3.06
C TRP A 582 -23.59 19.68 4.05
N THR A 583 -23.92 19.55 5.34
CA THR A 583 -23.02 18.95 6.34
C THR A 583 -22.77 17.48 6.09
N SER A 584 -23.79 16.74 5.62
CA SER A 584 -23.61 15.35 5.18
C SER A 584 -22.69 15.21 3.97
N PHE A 585 -22.63 16.20 3.06
CA PHE A 585 -21.68 16.20 1.93
C PHE A 585 -20.24 16.49 2.35
N ILE A 586 -20.06 17.32 3.37
CA ILE A 586 -18.74 17.65 3.94
C ILE A 586 -18.21 16.51 4.83
N GLY A 587 -19.07 15.53 5.16
CA GLY A 587 -18.71 14.40 6.02
C GLY A 587 -18.81 14.70 7.51
N ASP A 588 -19.35 15.87 7.87
CA ASP A 588 -19.65 16.21 9.25
C ASP A 588 -21.01 15.61 9.64
N LYS A 589 -21.01 14.72 10.65
CA LYS A 589 -22.21 14.02 11.16
C LYS A 589 -23.05 14.89 12.10
N THR A 590 -22.81 16.20 12.15
CA THR A 590 -23.59 17.11 12.98
C THR A 590 -25.01 17.23 12.43
N ASP A 591 -25.97 16.66 13.15
CA ASP A 591 -27.39 16.77 12.83
C ASP A 591 -27.98 18.08 13.38
N PHE A 592 -28.35 18.97 12.47
CA PHE A 592 -29.03 20.23 12.76
C PHE A 592 -30.56 20.08 12.80
N SER A 593 -31.11 18.86 12.69
CA SER A 593 -32.55 18.60 12.79
C SER A 593 -33.13 19.06 14.13
N GLN A 594 -32.29 19.09 15.18
CA GLN A 594 -32.59 19.63 16.51
C GLN A 594 -32.88 21.14 16.52
N PHE A 595 -32.47 21.88 15.48
CA PHE A 595 -32.70 23.32 15.33
C PHE A 595 -33.92 23.63 14.45
N ARG A 596 -34.68 22.61 13.99
CA ARG A 596 -35.99 22.85 13.37
C ARG A 596 -36.92 23.52 14.37
N PHE A 597 -37.63 24.56 13.92
CA PHE A 597 -38.75 25.12 14.67
C PHE A 597 -39.83 24.03 14.81
N LYS A 598 -39.91 23.39 15.98
CA LYS A 598 -41.00 22.45 16.30
C LYS A 598 -42.31 23.23 16.40
N SER A 599 -43.15 23.15 15.37
CA SER A 599 -44.55 23.59 15.44
C SER A 599 -45.27 22.79 16.54
N GLU A 600 -46.26 23.39 17.22
CA GLU A 600 -46.96 22.76 18.35
C GLU A 600 -47.65 21.43 17.99
N MET A 601 -47.91 21.16 16.70
CA MET A 601 -48.44 19.88 16.21
C MET A 601 -47.43 18.72 16.20
N ASP A 602 -46.11 19.00 16.15
CA ASP A 602 -45.06 17.97 16.10
C ASP A 602 -44.63 17.48 17.49
N LYS A 603 -45.14 18.07 18.56
CA LYS A 603 -44.86 17.65 19.95
C LYS A 603 -45.85 16.60 20.48
N LEU A 604 -46.88 16.23 19.71
CA LEU A 604 -47.91 15.28 20.13
C LEU A 604 -47.55 13.83 19.68
N PRO A 605 -47.84 12.81 20.51
CA PRO A 605 -47.63 11.40 20.15
C PRO A 605 -48.33 11.00 18.84
N PRO A 606 -47.84 9.98 18.10
CA PRO A 606 -48.34 9.62 16.77
C PRO A 606 -49.86 9.42 16.68
N GLN A 607 -50.47 8.86 17.73
CA GLN A 607 -51.91 8.61 17.79
C GLN A 607 -52.75 9.90 17.95
N GLU A 608 -52.19 10.95 18.57
CA GLU A 608 -52.86 12.25 18.74
C GLU A 608 -52.67 13.15 17.51
N ARG A 609 -51.60 12.95 16.72
CA ARG A 609 -51.41 13.61 15.42
C ARG A 609 -52.50 13.24 14.41
N ASP A 610 -52.85 11.95 14.31
CA ASP A 610 -53.87 11.50 13.38
C ASP A 610 -55.27 11.98 13.77
N LEU A 611 -55.56 12.02 15.08
CA LEU A 611 -56.79 12.61 15.62
C LEU A 611 -56.84 14.12 15.40
N ALA A 612 -55.75 14.86 15.64
CA ALA A 612 -55.68 16.29 15.37
C ALA A 612 -55.82 16.61 13.87
N PHE A 613 -55.26 15.77 12.99
CA PHE A 613 -55.41 15.92 11.54
C PHE A 613 -56.84 15.64 11.08
N GLN A 614 -57.52 14.66 11.66
CA GLN A 614 -58.94 14.39 11.41
C GLN A 614 -59.85 15.51 11.93
N VAL A 615 -59.59 16.03 13.14
CA VAL A 615 -60.35 17.17 13.70
C VAL A 615 -60.13 18.43 12.87
N TYR A 616 -58.92 18.68 12.40
CA TYR A 616 -58.61 19.80 11.51
C TYR A 616 -59.32 19.68 10.15
N GLN A 617 -59.35 18.48 9.54
CA GLN A 617 -60.12 18.25 8.31
C GLN A 617 -61.64 18.40 8.53
N GLN A 618 -62.17 17.95 9.68
CA GLN A 618 -63.57 18.18 10.03
C GLN A 618 -63.87 19.66 10.26
N PHE A 619 -62.93 20.44 10.81
CA PHE A 619 -63.10 21.89 10.99
C PHE A 619 -63.13 22.64 9.64
N ILE A 620 -62.29 22.23 8.68
CA ILE A 620 -62.32 22.78 7.32
C ILE A 620 -63.62 22.40 6.59
N GLN A 621 -64.09 21.16 6.72
CA GLN A 621 -65.38 20.75 6.15
C GLN A 621 -66.57 21.44 6.83
N ALA A 622 -66.50 21.72 8.12
CA ALA A 622 -67.52 22.48 8.85
C ALA A 622 -67.55 23.96 8.44
N GLN A 623 -66.39 24.60 8.19
CA GLN A 623 -66.35 25.95 7.63
C GLN A 623 -66.85 26.01 6.17
N GLN A 624 -66.57 24.99 5.35
CA GLN A 624 -67.10 24.93 3.99
C GLN A 624 -68.62 24.71 3.95
N ASN A 625 -69.19 23.98 4.92
CA ASN A 625 -70.64 23.79 5.02
C ASN A 625 -71.40 24.97 5.69
N GLN A 626 -70.72 25.81 6.48
CA GLN A 626 -71.30 27.04 7.05
C GLN A 626 -71.30 28.22 6.06
N GLY A 627 -70.52 28.16 4.96
CA GLY A 627 -70.53 29.16 3.89
C GLY A 627 -71.70 29.07 2.90
N THR A 628 -72.52 28.02 2.97
CA THR A 628 -73.66 27.77 2.05
C THR A 628 -75.04 27.90 2.70
N THR A 629 -75.13 28.37 3.96
CA THR A 629 -76.42 28.53 4.67
C THR A 629 -76.56 29.86 5.41
N GLN A 630 -76.17 30.98 4.77
CA GLN A 630 -76.72 32.31 5.06
C GLN A 630 -76.88 33.09 3.76
N GLN A 631 -78.12 33.13 3.27
CA GLN A 631 -78.70 34.31 2.60
C GLN A 631 -78.90 35.42 3.64
#